data_AF-A0A356X2F3-F1
#
_entry.id   AF-A0A356X2F3-F1
#
_cell.length_a   1.000
_cell.length_b   1.000
_cell.length_c   1.000
_cell.angle_alpha   90.00
_cell.angle_beta   90.00
_cell.angle_gamma   90.00
#
_symmetry.space_group_name_H-M   'P 1'
#
loop_
_entity.id
_entity.type
_entity.pdbx_description
1 polymer ?
#
loop_
_entity_poly.entity_id
_entity_poly.type
_entity_poly.pdbx_seq_one_letter_code
_entity_poly.pdbx_strand_id
1 'polypeptide(L)' 'MKVGDLVKLASLLAPDCGIIIEKQGDAHDGLGMYWRVLFTDGDKAYIREADLRVISESR' A
#
# COMPACT_ATOMS: atom_id res chain seq x y z
N MET A 1 -5.58 -5.30 -5.14
CA MET A 1 -5.30 -4.21 -4.21
C MET A 1 -6.04 -2.96 -4.69
N LYS A 2 -6.75 -2.27 -3.80
CA LYS A 2 -7.58 -1.09 -4.08
C LYS A 2 -7.61 -0.11 -2.90
N VAL A 3 -8.07 1.11 -3.15
CA VAL A 3 -8.30 2.12 -2.10
C VAL A 3 -9.25 1.55 -1.04
N GLY A 4 -8.89 1.75 0.23
CA GLY A 4 -9.58 1.23 1.40
C GLY A 4 -9.06 -0.13 1.89
N ASP A 5 -8.28 -0.87 1.10
CA ASP A 5 -7.69 -2.13 1.57
C ASP A 5 -6.75 -1.87 2.74
N LEU A 6 -6.79 -2.75 3.74
CA LEU A 6 -5.81 -2.79 4.82
C LEU A 6 -4.61 -3.63 4.35
N VAL A 7 -3.44 -3.01 4.39
CA VAL A 7 -2.18 -3.60 3.92
C VAL A 7 -1.12 -3.58 5.00
N LYS A 8 -0.10 -4.40 4.79
CA LYS A 8 1.14 -4.43 5.56
C LYS A 8 2.33 -4.47 4.60
N LEU A 9 3.49 -3.96 5.02
CA LEU A 9 4.71 -4.12 4.24
C LEU A 9 5.07 -5.61 4.13
N ALA A 10 5.58 -6.03 2.98
CA ALA A 10 5.98 -7.41 2.72
C ALA A 10 7.19 -7.85 3.56
N SER A 11 7.93 -6.89 4.15
CA SER A 11 8.99 -7.15 5.11
C SER A 11 8.41 -7.74 6.41
N LEU A 12 8.90 -8.92 6.79
CA LEU A 12 8.51 -9.61 8.03
C LEU A 12 8.77 -8.80 9.30
N LEU A 13 9.69 -7.82 9.24
CA LEU A 13 10.10 -7.00 10.38
C LEU A 13 9.31 -5.70 10.52
N ALA A 14 8.50 -5.32 9.53
CA ALA A 14 7.67 -4.14 9.63
C ALA A 14 6.45 -4.45 10.52
N PRO A 15 6.28 -3.81 11.69
CA PRO A 15 5.13 -4.07 12.54
C PRO A 15 3.86 -3.43 11.97
N ASP A 16 4.00 -2.33 11.23
CA ASP A 16 2.91 -1.40 10.96
C ASP A 16 2.01 -1.82 9.80
N CYS A 17 0.71 -1.63 10.02
CA CYS A 17 -0.33 -1.79 9.02
C CYS A 17 -0.79 -0.40 8.57
N GLY A 18 -1.36 -0.32 7.39
CA GLY A 18 -1.91 0.93 6.88
C GLY A 18 -3.04 0.70 5.90
N ILE A 19 -3.79 1.77 5.63
CA ILE A 19 -4.92 1.76 4.71
C ILE A 19 -4.49 2.43 3.41
N ILE A 20 -4.83 1.83 2.28
CA ILE A 20 -4.60 2.46 0.98
C ILE A 20 -5.56 3.63 0.81
N ILE A 21 -5.03 4.81 0.51
CA ILE A 21 -5.82 6.03 0.35
C ILE A 21 -5.75 6.61 -1.07
N GLU A 22 -4.75 6.22 -1.87
CA GLU A 22 -4.54 6.76 -3.21
C GLU A 22 -3.76 5.78 -4.09
N LYS A 23 -4.05 5.75 -5.39
CA LYS A 23 -3.30 5.02 -6.41
C LYS A 23 -2.43 5.99 -7.19
N GLN A 24 -1.15 5.67 -7.38
CA GLN A 24 -0.24 6.46 -8.19
C GLN A 24 0.54 5.58 -9.18
N GLY A 25 0.65 6.05 -10.42
CA GLY A 25 1.33 5.34 -11.51
C GLY A 25 0.38 4.59 -12.44
N ASP A 26 0.81 4.45 -13.69
CA ASP A 26 0.14 3.63 -14.70
C ASP A 26 0.97 2.35 -14.92
N ALA A 27 0.28 1.23 -15.18
CA ALA A 27 0.94 -0.03 -15.51
C ALA A 27 1.79 0.07 -16.81
N HIS A 28 1.61 1.14 -17.58
CA HIS A 28 2.23 1.37 -18.88
C HIS A 28 3.61 2.04 -18.82
N ASP A 29 3.98 2.65 -17.68
CA ASP A 29 5.18 3.50 -17.57
C ASP A 29 6.45 2.74 -17.16
N GLY A 30 6.37 1.41 -17.01
CA GLY A 30 7.49 0.54 -16.66
C GLY A 30 8.01 0.65 -15.22
N LEU A 31 7.56 1.65 -14.45
CA LEU A 31 7.94 1.86 -13.05
C LEU A 31 7.08 1.06 -12.04
N GLY A 32 5.99 0.46 -12.51
CA GLY A 32 5.06 -0.33 -11.71
C GLY A 32 4.01 0.51 -10.96
N MET A 33 3.10 -0.18 -10.27
CA MET A 33 2.03 0.45 -9.50
C MET A 33 2.53 0.87 -8.12
N TYR A 34 2.19 2.10 -7.70
CA TYR A 34 2.42 2.60 -6.34
C TYR A 34 1.11 2.92 -5.65
N TRP A 35 1.10 2.73 -4.34
CA TRP A 35 -0.05 3.00 -3.49
C TRP A 35 0.39 3.96 -2.38
N ARG A 36 -0.41 5.01 -2.17
CA ARG A 36 -0.27 5.85 -0.99
C ARG A 36 -0.96 5.16 0.17
N VAL A 37 -0.20 4.88 1.22
CA VAL A 37 -0.66 4.18 2.42
C VAL A 37 -0.66 5.16 3.59
N LEU A 38 -1.75 5.19 4.36
CA LEU A 38 -1.84 5.85 5.66
C LEU A 38 -1.59 4.82 6.76
N PHE A 39 -0.48 4.95 7.47
CA PHE A 39 -0.10 4.06 8.56
C PHE A 39 -0.78 4.45 9.88
N THR A 40 -0.76 3.52 10.83
CA THR A 40 -1.39 3.67 12.16
C THR A 40 -0.81 4.79 13.01
N ASP A 41 0.43 5.19 12.77
CA ASP A 41 1.10 6.34 13.39
C ASP A 41 0.72 7.69 12.76
N GLY A 42 -0.05 7.67 11.67
CA GLY A 42 -0.49 8.85 10.93
C GLY A 42 0.42 9.22 9.74
N ASP A 43 1.53 8.51 9.55
CA ASP A 43 2.44 8.75 8.43
C ASP A 43 1.84 8.29 7.10
N LYS A 44 2.27 8.96 6.03
CA LYS A 44 1.84 8.68 4.66
C LYS A 44 3.05 8.47 3.77
N ALA A 45 3.10 7.31 3.10
CA ALA A 45 4.17 7.01 2.15
C ALA A 45 3.60 6.39 0.87
N TYR A 46 4.30 6.62 -0.24
CA TYR A 46 4.07 5.90 -1.49
C TYR A 46 4.92 4.64 -1.51
N ILE A 47 4.28 3.49 -1.61
CA ILE A 47 4.92 2.18 -1.57
C ILE A 47 4.56 1.43 -2.86
N ARG A 48 5.52 0.69 -3.41
CA ARG A 48 5.27 -0.18 -4.58
C ARG A 48 4.28 -1.27 -4.20
N GLU A 49 3.40 -1.63 -5.12
CA GLU A 49 2.47 -2.74 -4.92
C GLU A 49 3.17 -4.05 -4.53
N ALA A 50 4.33 -4.34 -5.12
CA ALA A 50 5.12 -5.53 -4.83
C ALA A 50 5.65 -5.60 -3.38
N ASP A 51 5.77 -4.44 -2.72
CA ASP A 51 6.26 -4.33 -1.34
C ASP A 51 5.10 -4.34 -0.32
N LEU A 52 3.86 -4.52 -0.78
CA LEU A 52 2.65 -4.55 0.04
C LEU A 52 1.98 -5.92 0.00
N ARG A 53 1.37 -6.29 1.13
CA ARG A 53 0.50 -7.46 1.25
C ARG A 53 -0.85 -7.01 1.78
N VAL A 54 -1.92 -7.42 1.11
CA VAL A 54 -3.29 -7.20 1.60
C VAL A 54 -3.55 -8.17 2.75
N ILE A 55 -4.01 -7.62 3.87
CA ILE A 55 -4.39 -8.39 5.06
C ILE A 55 -5.89 -8.30 5.35
N SER A 56 -6.59 -7.29 4.80
CA SER A 56 -8.05 -7.25 4.72
C SER A 56 -8.46 -6.44 3.49
N GLU A 57 -9.36 -6.99 2.69
CA GLU A 57 -9.92 -6.31 1.52
C GLU A 57 -11.06 -5.37 1.94
N SER A 58 -11.14 -4.20 1.32
CA SER A 58 -12.30 -3.34 1.43
C SER A 58 -13.46 -3.90 0.60
N ARG A 59 -14.69 -3.46 0.89
CA ARG A 59 -15.85 -3.82 0.05
C ARG A 59 -15.81 -3.13 -1.30
#